data_AF-A0A0N5D764-F1
#
_entry.id   AF-A0A0N5D764-F1
#
_cell.length_a   1.000
_cell.length_b   1.000
_cell.length_c   1.000
_cell.angle_alpha   90.00
_cell.angle_beta   90.00
_cell.angle_gamma   90.00
#
_symmetry.space_group_name_H-M   'P 1'
#
loop_
_entity.id
_entity.type
_entity.pdbx_description
1 polymer ?
#
loop_
_entity_poly.entity_id
_entity_poly.type
_entity_poly.pdbx_seq_one_letter_code
_entity_poly.pdbx_strand_id
1 'polypeptide(L)'
;LRGGGKKRKKKVYTTPKKNKHKKKKVKLAVLRFYKVDENGKITRLRKECASSSCGGGVFMASHQDRYYCGKCHQTLVMQDPKEKSIRGK
;
A
#
# COMPACT_ATOMS: atom_id res chain seq x y z
N LEU A 1 53.65 -6.38 -35.16
CA LEU A 1 52.72 -5.36 -34.63
C LEU A 1 51.29 -5.88 -34.70
N ARG A 2 50.57 -5.83 -33.56
CA ARG A 2 49.11 -5.68 -33.46
C ARG A 2 48.22 -6.88 -33.83
N GLY A 3 48.22 -7.90 -32.97
CA GLY A 3 47.05 -8.77 -32.80
C GLY A 3 45.87 -7.96 -32.27
N GLY A 4 44.95 -7.55 -33.14
CA GLY A 4 43.82 -6.69 -32.82
C GLY A 4 42.81 -7.39 -31.91
N GLY A 5 42.59 -6.84 -30.71
CA GLY A 5 41.65 -7.39 -29.72
C GLY A 5 40.22 -7.53 -30.25
N LYS A 6 39.57 -8.64 -29.90
CA LYS A 6 38.21 -8.99 -30.32
C LYS A 6 37.24 -7.86 -29.98
N LYS A 7 36.67 -7.23 -31.01
CA LYS A 7 35.69 -6.16 -30.84
C LYS A 7 34.48 -6.66 -30.06
N ARG A 8 34.07 -5.88 -29.08
CA ARG A 8 32.89 -6.17 -28.26
C ARG A 8 31.65 -6.22 -29.16
N LYS A 9 30.94 -7.36 -29.14
CA LYS A 9 29.67 -7.53 -29.87
C LYS A 9 28.63 -6.51 -29.38
N LYS A 10 27.84 -5.96 -30.32
CA LYS A 10 26.72 -5.06 -30.01
C LYS A 10 25.72 -5.80 -29.14
N LYS A 11 25.28 -5.17 -28.05
CA LYS A 11 24.21 -5.74 -27.22
C LYS A 11 22.90 -5.70 -28.03
N VAL A 12 22.29 -6.87 -28.20
CA VAL A 12 20.95 -7.02 -28.79
C VAL A 12 19.96 -7.10 -27.63
N TYR A 13 19.10 -6.10 -27.50
CA TYR A 13 18.07 -6.08 -26.47
C TYR A 13 16.86 -6.85 -27.00
N THR A 14 16.58 -8.02 -26.43
CA THR A 14 15.45 -8.88 -26.84
C THR A 14 14.13 -8.47 -26.21
N THR A 15 14.16 -7.77 -25.07
CA THR A 15 12.96 -7.34 -24.34
C THR A 15 12.88 -5.83 -24.21
N PRO A 16 11.67 -5.24 -24.26
CA PRO A 16 11.49 -3.82 -24.03
C PRO A 16 11.93 -3.42 -22.62
N LYS A 17 12.41 -2.18 -22.48
CA LYS A 17 12.86 -1.65 -21.20
C LYS A 17 11.67 -1.50 -20.24
N LYS A 18 11.79 -2.06 -19.03
CA LYS A 18 10.74 -1.98 -18.00
C LYS A 18 10.50 -0.55 -17.54
N ASN A 19 9.24 -0.12 -17.58
CA ASN A 19 8.80 1.13 -16.96
C ASN A 19 8.85 1.01 -15.42
N LYS A 20 9.54 1.94 -14.76
CA LYS A 20 9.65 1.97 -13.30
C LYS A 20 8.38 2.52 -12.66
N HIS A 21 8.00 1.98 -11.50
CA HIS A 21 6.86 2.47 -10.73
C HIS A 21 7.09 3.91 -10.29
N LYS A 22 6.17 4.81 -10.65
CA LYS A 22 6.13 6.19 -10.18
C LYS A 22 5.09 6.30 -9.06
N LYS A 23 5.48 6.88 -7.91
CA LYS A 23 4.56 7.09 -6.79
C LYS A 23 3.50 8.12 -7.17
N LYS A 24 2.22 7.76 -7.03
CA LYS A 24 1.10 8.69 -7.19
C LYS A 24 0.99 9.55 -5.93
N LYS A 25 1.20 10.87 -6.06
CA LYS A 25 1.02 11.82 -4.95
C LYS A 25 -0.40 12.38 -4.99
N VAL A 26 -1.23 11.95 -4.05
CA VAL A 26 -2.57 12.52 -3.85
C VAL A 26 -2.41 13.71 -2.90
N LYS A 27 -2.80 14.90 -3.35
CA LYS A 27 -2.75 16.11 -2.53
C LYS A 27 -3.76 15.98 -1.37
N LEU A 28 -3.37 16.44 -0.17
CA LEU A 28 -4.23 16.50 1.01
C LEU A 28 -4.92 15.17 1.40
N ALA A 29 -4.22 14.04 1.23
CA ALA A 29 -4.80 12.72 1.49
C ALA A 29 -5.29 12.50 2.94
N VAL A 30 -4.74 13.23 3.91
CA VAL A 30 -5.06 13.10 5.34
C VAL A 30 -6.50 13.51 5.66
N LEU A 31 -7.05 14.50 4.94
CA LEU A 31 -8.41 14.99 5.20
C LEU A 31 -9.48 13.93 4.93
N ARG A 32 -9.18 12.93 4.10
CA ARG A 32 -10.11 11.81 3.79
C ARG A 32 -10.34 10.86 4.98
N PHE A 33 -9.58 11.00 6.07
CA PHE A 33 -9.68 10.09 7.22
C PHE A 33 -10.56 10.64 8.33
N TYR A 34 -10.96 11.91 8.23
CA TYR A 34 -11.75 12.59 9.25
C TYR A 34 -13.05 13.11 8.64
N LYS A 35 -14.14 12.97 9.38
CA LYS A 35 -15.39 13.65 9.11
C LYS A 35 -15.68 14.57 10.29
N VAL A 36 -15.98 15.83 9.98
CA VAL A 36 -16.35 16.85 10.95
C VAL A 36 -17.85 17.05 10.84
N ASP A 37 -18.57 16.84 11.94
CA ASP A 37 -20.00 17.12 12.01
C ASP A 37 -20.24 18.60 12.34
N GLU A 38 -21.45 19.10 12.09
CA GLU A 38 -21.85 20.51 12.29
C GLU A 38 -21.66 20.99 13.74
N ASN A 39 -21.76 20.06 14.69
CA ASN A 39 -21.53 20.30 16.12
C ASN A 39 -20.04 20.32 16.52
N GLY A 40 -19.12 20.28 15.55
CA GLY A 40 -17.67 20.26 15.79
C GLY A 40 -17.13 18.91 16.30
N LYS A 41 -17.94 17.85 16.33
CA LYS A 41 -17.49 16.49 16.68
C LYS A 41 -16.70 15.90 15.52
N ILE A 42 -15.54 15.32 15.85
CA ILE A 42 -14.64 14.71 14.86
C ILE A 42 -14.79 13.20 14.92
N THR A 43 -15.20 12.59 13.81
CA THR A 43 -15.26 11.13 13.65
C THR A 43 -14.13 10.64 12.76
N ARG A 44 -13.50 9.53 13.14
CA ARG A 44 -12.41 8.89 12.39
C ARG A 44 -13.00 7.83 11.46
N LEU A 45 -12.73 7.94 10.16
CA LEU A 45 -13.31 7.08 9.12
C LEU A 45 -12.53 5.79 8.87
N ARG A 46 -11.29 5.70 9.36
CA ARG A 46 -10.42 4.54 9.17
C ARG A 46 -9.96 3.97 10.50
N LYS A 47 -9.64 2.67 10.47
CA LYS A 47 -9.10 1.95 11.63
C LYS A 47 -7.68 2.40 11.92
N GLU A 48 -7.39 2.63 13.20
CA GLU A 48 -6.05 2.92 13.69
C GLU A 48 -5.26 1.63 13.89
N CYS A 49 -3.94 1.71 13.72
CA CYS A 49 -3.08 0.58 14.02
C CYS A 49 -2.94 0.41 15.54
N ALA A 50 -3.15 -0.80 16.05
CA ALA A 50 -3.04 -1.11 17.49
C ALA A 50 -1.62 -1.49 17.93
N SER A 51 -0.66 -1.54 17.01
CA SER A 51 0.73 -1.86 17.33
C SER A 51 1.32 -0.76 18.23
N SER A 52 2.05 -1.15 19.28
CA SER A 52 2.75 -0.20 20.16
C SER A 52 3.70 0.75 19.40
N SER A 53 4.24 0.31 18.28
CA SER A 53 5.10 1.11 17.39
C SER A 53 4.34 2.13 16.52
N CYS A 54 3.02 1.99 16.43
CA CYS A 54 2.13 2.81 15.61
C CYS A 54 1.06 3.42 16.51
N GLY A 55 1.39 4.54 17.15
CA GLY A 55 0.48 5.25 18.04
C GLY A 55 -0.73 5.90 17.34
N GLY A 56 -1.53 6.60 18.14
CA GLY A 56 -2.72 7.33 17.68
C GLY A 56 -2.41 8.28 16.53
N GLY A 57 -3.15 8.14 15.43
CA GLY A 57 -2.96 8.91 14.19
C GLY A 57 -2.36 8.10 13.02
N VAL A 58 -1.89 6.87 13.24
CA VAL A 58 -1.49 5.97 12.14
C VAL A 58 -2.70 5.14 11.68
N PHE A 59 -3.31 5.56 10.57
CA PHE A 59 -4.44 4.85 9.98
C PHE A 59 -3.99 3.68 9.09
N MET A 60 -4.71 2.56 9.18
CA MET A 60 -4.53 1.43 8.28
C MET A 60 -5.19 1.70 6.92
N ALA A 61 -4.59 1.19 5.85
CA ALA A 61 -5.18 1.17 4.53
C ALA A 61 -6.27 0.11 4.46
N SER A 62 -7.48 0.51 4.04
CA SER A 62 -8.57 -0.41 3.74
C SER A 62 -8.40 -0.90 2.31
N HIS A 63 -7.98 -2.15 2.14
CA HIS A 63 -8.10 -2.88 0.89
C HIS A 63 -9.45 -3.63 0.88
N GLN A 64 -9.72 -4.43 -0.14
CA GLN A 64 -10.99 -5.18 -0.24
C GLN A 64 -11.06 -6.35 0.74
N ASP A 65 -9.93 -7.02 0.95
CA ASP A 65 -9.75 -8.26 1.71
C ASP A 65 -9.07 -8.04 3.07
N ARG A 66 -8.42 -6.88 3.25
CA ARG A 66 -7.52 -6.67 4.39
C ARG A 66 -7.38 -5.22 4.81
N TYR A 67 -7.00 -5.04 6.07
CA TYR A 67 -6.41 -3.81 6.58
C TYR A 67 -4.89 -3.93 6.62
N TYR A 68 -4.18 -2.94 6.10
CA TYR A 68 -2.72 -2.94 6.07
C TYR A 68 -2.15 -1.67 6.68
N CYS A 69 -1.23 -1.81 7.62
CA CYS A 69 -0.49 -0.67 8.16
C CYS A 69 0.76 -0.40 7.33
N GLY A 70 0.90 0.80 6.78
CA GLY A 70 2.06 1.18 5.97
C GLY A 70 3.35 1.40 6.78
N LYS A 71 3.27 1.50 8.11
CA LYS A 71 4.42 1.78 9.00
C LYS A 71 5.00 0.50 9.62
N CYS A 72 4.17 -0.34 10.25
CA CYS A 72 4.62 -1.60 10.86
C CYS A 72 4.41 -2.84 9.99
N HIS A 73 3.84 -2.68 8.79
CA HIS A 73 3.53 -3.77 7.87
C HIS A 73 2.54 -4.84 8.39
N GLN A 74 1.86 -4.57 9.50
CA GLN A 74 0.83 -5.46 10.03
C GLN A 74 -0.35 -5.54 9.06
N THR A 75 -0.77 -6.77 8.76
CA THR A 75 -1.97 -7.09 7.97
C THR A 75 -3.02 -7.72 8.87
N LEU A 76 -4.25 -7.23 8.78
CA LEU A 76 -5.41 -7.85 9.42
C LEU A 76 -6.37 -8.27 8.30
N VAL A 77 -6.73 -9.54 8.24
CA VAL A 77 -7.69 -10.04 7.26
C VAL A 77 -9.10 -9.64 7.71
N MET A 78 -9.89 -9.06 6.81
CA MET A 78 -11.30 -8.80 7.09
C MET A 78 -12.03 -10.13 7.01
N GLN A 79 -12.64 -10.56 8.11
CA GLN A 79 -13.64 -11.62 8.04
C GLN A 79 -14.90 -10.96 7.52
N ASP A 80 -15.16 -11.10 6.21
CA ASP A 80 -16.45 -10.70 5.67
C ASP A 80 -17.55 -11.42 6.45
N PRO A 81 -18.62 -10.72 6.89
CA PRO A 81 -19.73 -11.37 7.58
C PRO A 81 -20.39 -12.47 6.72
N LYS A 82 -20.17 -12.47 5.39
CA LYS A 82 -20.58 -13.54 4.47
C LYS A 82 -19.84 -14.87 4.65
N GLU A 83 -18.60 -14.88 5.17
CA GLU A 83 -17.87 -16.15 5.41
C GLU A 83 -18.24 -16.83 6.73
N LYS A 84 -18.75 -16.07 7.72
CA LYS A 84 -19.17 -16.62 9.02
C LYS A 84 -20.38 -17.56 8.92
N SER A 85 -21.21 -17.44 7.88
CA SER A 85 -22.36 -18.34 7.66
C SER A 85 -21.97 -19.67 6.99
N ILE A 86 -20.79 -19.76 6.36
CA ILE A 86 -20.33 -20.94 5.63
C ILE A 86 -19.43 -21.82 6.51
N ARG A 87 -18.59 -21.20 7.35
CA ARG A 87 -17.64 -21.92 8.23
C ARG A 87 -18.22 -22.34 9.59
N GLY A 88 -19.54 -22.24 9.73
CA GLY A 88 -20.32 -22.68 10.91
C GLY A 88 -21.28 -23.84 10.60
N LYS A 89 -21.12 -24.50 9.45
CA LYS A 89 -21.75 -25.79 9.14
C LYS A 89 -20.71 -26.89 9.22
#